data_AF-A0A8K0HQ06-F1
#
_entry.id   AF-A0A8K0HQ06-F1
#
_cell.length_a   1.000
_cell.length_b   1.000
_cell.length_c   1.000
_cell.angle_alpha   90.00
_cell.angle_beta   90.00
_cell.angle_gamma   90.00
#
_symmetry.space_group_name_H-M   'P 1'
#
loop_
_entity.id
_entity.type
_entity.pdbx_description
1 polymer ?
#
loop_
_entity_poly.entity_id
_entity_poly.type
_entity_poly.pdbx_seq_one_letter_code
_entity_poly.pdbx_strand_id
1 'polypeptide(L)'
;MAGKWEIIVSEKHHMQLDELSSLTMSNDKIMESIYATHVHVHGDHDKFDVHSLFIHVKNILMNATQIVDNAVQGTRAHVEHIDVKNPKASLISSPLCILKKITCELSCKAPGEEIAHRTTLSILNKLSCYSWDAKAVLTLAAFALDYGEFWLLSRMYQSDQLAKSLAVLKQVPVLQKPSAMEKHRRALMELNNLIKATLQVIECIFELVEFSHFHLKLPALSTAMDHIPVDVYGAIKTLAACATKITILTSNEDREQDLSVYSYRLHCILNNLKKQLLICKKQISGTG
;
A
#
# COMPACT_ATOMS: atom_id res chain seq x y z
N MET A 1 33.20 10.53 -23.40
CA MET A 1 31.94 11.30 -23.48
C MET A 1 30.80 10.65 -22.67
N ALA A 2 31.09 9.85 -21.63
CA ALA A 2 30.07 9.15 -20.83
C ALA A 2 29.51 10.00 -19.67
N GLY A 3 30.24 11.00 -19.17
CA GLY A 3 29.84 11.76 -17.97
C GLY A 3 28.78 12.86 -18.18
N LYS A 4 28.40 13.21 -19.41
CA LYS A 4 27.45 14.31 -19.65
C LYS A 4 25.98 13.85 -19.66
N TRP A 5 25.73 12.56 -19.88
CA TRP A 5 24.37 11.98 -19.92
C TRP A 5 23.88 11.57 -18.53
N GLU A 6 24.75 11.08 -17.66
CA GLU A 6 24.41 10.74 -16.26
C GLU A 6 24.07 11.98 -15.42
N ILE A 7 24.77 13.10 -15.65
CA ILE A 7 24.51 14.37 -14.96
C ILE A 7 23.14 14.95 -15.37
N ILE A 8 22.80 14.92 -16.67
CA ILE A 8 21.52 15.44 -17.18
C ILE A 8 20.33 14.60 -16.71
N VAL A 9 20.49 13.27 -16.58
CA VAL A 9 19.45 12.38 -16.03
C VAL A 9 19.28 12.57 -14.52
N SER A 10 20.38 12.77 -13.78
CA SER A 10 20.33 13.08 -12.35
C SER A 10 19.74 14.46 -12.09
N GLU A 11 20.08 15.48 -12.87
CA GLU A 11 19.53 16.86 -12.73
C GLU A 11 18.04 16.92 -13.11
N LYS A 12 17.61 16.19 -14.15
CA LYS A 12 16.17 16.08 -14.48
C LYS A 12 15.38 15.37 -13.37
N HIS A 13 15.93 14.30 -12.80
CA HIS A 13 15.32 13.66 -11.64
C HIS A 13 15.30 14.60 -10.43
N HIS A 14 16.39 15.31 -10.13
CA HIS A 14 16.47 16.25 -9.00
C HIS A 14 15.50 17.44 -9.16
N MET A 15 15.37 18.00 -10.37
CA MET A 15 14.41 19.06 -10.66
C MET A 15 12.95 18.60 -10.52
N GLN A 16 12.61 17.40 -11.00
CA GLN A 16 11.28 16.83 -10.77
C GLN A 16 11.01 16.55 -9.28
N LEU A 17 12.03 16.13 -8.52
CA LEU A 17 11.91 15.85 -7.09
C LEU A 17 11.66 17.12 -6.25
N ASP A 18 12.33 18.23 -6.58
CA ASP A 18 12.09 19.53 -5.93
C ASP A 18 10.70 20.08 -6.25
N GLU A 19 10.26 19.98 -7.51
CA GLU A 19 8.92 20.42 -7.94
C GLU A 19 7.82 19.58 -7.28
N LEU A 20 7.99 18.26 -7.21
CA LEU A 20 7.09 17.33 -6.49
C LEU A 20 7.04 17.59 -4.98
N SER A 21 8.17 17.97 -4.36
CA SER A 21 8.20 18.31 -2.94
C SER A 21 7.38 19.58 -2.62
N SER A 22 7.41 20.57 -3.51
CA SER A 22 6.70 21.84 -3.37
C SER A 22 5.17 21.73 -3.50
N LEU A 23 4.69 20.70 -4.21
CA LEU A 23 3.26 20.44 -4.45
C LEU A 23 2.59 19.66 -3.31
N THR A 24 3.36 19.07 -2.40
CA THR A 24 2.82 18.23 -1.34
C THR A 24 2.50 19.00 -0.06
N MET A 25 1.36 18.71 0.54
CA MET A 25 0.98 19.28 1.83
C MET A 25 2.01 18.93 2.92
N SER A 26 2.44 19.94 3.69
CA SER A 26 3.42 19.79 4.78
C SER A 26 2.97 18.79 5.85
N ASN A 27 3.93 18.11 6.49
CA ASN A 27 3.66 17.15 7.56
C ASN A 27 2.86 17.75 8.73
N ASP A 28 3.10 19.01 9.10
CA ASP A 28 2.38 19.66 10.21
C ASP A 28 0.88 19.80 9.93
N LYS A 29 0.51 20.29 8.75
CA LYS A 29 -0.90 20.36 8.30
C LYS A 29 -1.55 18.97 8.20
N ILE A 30 -0.77 17.96 7.81
CA ILE A 30 -1.25 16.57 7.79
C ILE A 30 -1.54 16.11 9.20
N MET A 31 -0.61 16.33 10.12
CA MET A 31 -0.72 15.98 11.52
C MET A 31 -1.96 16.63 12.14
N GLU A 32 -2.15 17.94 11.95
CA GLU A 32 -3.35 18.66 12.39
C GLU A 32 -4.64 18.01 11.86
N SER A 33 -4.68 17.70 10.55
CA SER A 33 -5.86 17.11 9.90
C SER A 33 -6.19 15.71 10.43
N ILE A 34 -5.18 14.87 10.66
CA ILE A 34 -5.41 13.48 11.08
C ILE A 34 -5.70 13.38 12.57
N TYR A 35 -5.11 14.24 13.40
CA TYR A 35 -5.38 14.27 14.84
C TYR A 35 -6.72 14.93 15.17
N ALA A 36 -7.29 15.75 14.29
CA ALA A 36 -8.63 16.31 14.47
C ALA A 36 -9.73 15.25 14.63
N THR A 37 -9.50 14.02 14.14
CA THR A 37 -10.46 12.90 14.21
C THR A 37 -9.94 11.71 14.99
N HIS A 38 -8.66 11.68 15.37
CA HIS A 38 -8.08 10.55 16.09
C HIS A 38 -8.52 10.56 17.56
N VAL A 39 -9.03 9.42 18.02
CA VAL A 39 -9.33 9.20 19.44
C VAL A 39 -8.12 8.52 20.07
N HIS A 40 -7.50 9.15 21.07
CA HIS A 40 -6.48 8.51 21.89
C HIS A 40 -7.11 7.37 22.67
N VAL A 41 -6.89 6.14 22.21
CA VAL A 41 -7.33 4.93 22.90
C VAL A 41 -6.12 4.33 23.60
N HIS A 42 -6.16 4.27 24.93
CA HIS A 42 -5.14 3.59 25.74
C HIS A 42 -5.59 2.15 26.01
N GLY A 43 -4.86 1.15 25.51
CA GLY A 43 -5.07 -0.27 25.83
C GLY A 43 -5.34 -1.19 24.61
N ASP A 44 -5.45 -2.49 24.91
CA ASP A 44 -5.64 -3.61 23.98
C ASP A 44 -7.08 -3.58 23.40
N HIS A 45 -7.31 -2.70 22.41
CA HIS A 45 -8.66 -2.35 21.93
C HIS A 45 -8.91 -2.65 20.46
N ASP A 46 -7.89 -3.08 19.71
CA ASP A 46 -8.11 -3.58 18.37
C ASP A 46 -8.94 -4.87 18.48
N LYS A 47 -10.16 -4.84 17.95
CA LYS A 47 -11.17 -5.93 18.09
C LYS A 47 -10.78 -7.22 17.36
N PHE A 48 -9.54 -7.32 16.88
CA PHE A 48 -9.00 -8.37 16.06
C PHE A 48 -7.47 -8.41 16.19
N ASP A 49 -6.88 -9.57 15.90
CA ASP A 49 -5.43 -9.70 15.85
C ASP A 49 -4.87 -9.08 14.56
N VAL A 50 -4.24 -7.90 14.72
CA VAL A 50 -3.64 -7.13 13.63
C VAL A 50 -2.51 -7.91 12.95
N HIS A 51 -1.72 -8.66 13.73
CA HIS A 51 -0.58 -9.44 13.22
C HIS A 51 -1.05 -10.56 12.28
N SER A 52 -2.01 -11.37 12.75
CA SER A 52 -2.59 -12.43 11.91
C SER A 52 -3.23 -11.86 10.65
N LEU A 53 -3.98 -10.75 10.74
CA LEU A 53 -4.56 -10.12 9.55
C LEU A 53 -3.47 -9.69 8.56
N PHE A 54 -2.41 -9.03 9.04
CA PHE A 54 -1.33 -8.56 8.19
C PHE A 54 -0.64 -9.70 7.42
N ILE A 55 -0.43 -10.87 8.04
CA ILE A 55 0.15 -12.03 7.36
C ILE A 55 -0.71 -12.45 6.14
N HIS A 56 -2.03 -12.58 6.30
CA HIS A 56 -2.88 -12.95 5.17
C HIS A 56 -2.90 -11.88 4.08
N VAL A 57 -2.91 -10.61 4.46
CA VAL A 57 -2.86 -9.49 3.51
C VAL A 57 -1.55 -9.51 2.71
N LYS A 58 -0.42 -9.71 3.39
CA LYS A 58 0.89 -9.89 2.76
C LYS A 58 0.87 -11.03 1.74
N ASN A 59 0.29 -12.18 2.12
CA ASN A 59 0.20 -13.34 1.23
C ASN A 59 -0.64 -13.04 -0.02
N ILE A 60 -1.80 -12.39 0.14
CA ILE A 60 -2.65 -11.99 -0.97
C ILE A 60 -1.89 -11.06 -1.92
N LEU A 61 -1.27 -10.01 -1.40
CA LEU A 61 -0.57 -9.02 -2.23
C LEU A 61 0.68 -9.59 -2.89
N MET A 62 1.49 -10.41 -2.20
CA MET A 62 2.65 -11.06 -2.81
C MET A 62 2.23 -11.95 -3.99
N ASN A 63 1.19 -12.76 -3.82
CA ASN A 63 0.69 -13.62 -4.89
C ASN A 63 0.07 -12.82 -6.04
N ALA A 64 -0.74 -11.81 -5.73
CA ALA A 64 -1.38 -10.96 -6.75
C ALA A 64 -0.35 -10.19 -7.57
N THR A 65 0.64 -9.57 -6.91
CA THR A 65 1.70 -8.82 -7.59
C THR A 65 2.60 -9.72 -8.44
N GLN A 66 2.83 -10.97 -8.03
CA GLN A 66 3.55 -11.96 -8.84
C GLN A 66 2.77 -12.35 -10.11
N ILE A 67 1.45 -12.46 -10.04
CA ILE A 67 0.60 -12.71 -11.22
C ILE A 67 0.81 -11.58 -12.24
N VAL A 68 0.88 -10.33 -11.79
CA VAL A 68 1.12 -9.17 -12.66
C VAL A 68 2.51 -9.23 -13.30
N ASP A 69 3.56 -9.50 -12.51
CA ASP A 69 4.93 -9.57 -13.04
C ASP A 69 5.04 -10.64 -14.13
N ASN A 70 4.47 -11.84 -13.89
CA ASN A 70 4.47 -12.93 -14.85
C ASN A 70 3.72 -12.56 -16.14
N ALA A 71 2.58 -11.88 -16.00
CA ALA A 71 1.77 -11.43 -17.13
C ALA A 71 2.49 -10.37 -17.98
N VAL A 72 3.20 -9.42 -17.34
CA VAL A 72 3.91 -8.32 -18.00
C VAL A 72 5.23 -8.77 -18.61
N GLN A 73 5.98 -9.67 -17.95
CA GLN A 73 7.29 -10.13 -18.40
C GLN A 73 7.19 -11.29 -19.42
N GLY A 74 5.98 -11.77 -19.73
CA GLY A 74 5.77 -12.90 -20.66
C GLY A 74 6.34 -14.23 -20.14
N THR A 75 6.75 -14.29 -18.88
CA THR A 75 7.36 -15.48 -18.30
C THR A 75 6.24 -16.38 -17.80
N ARG A 76 5.96 -17.47 -18.53
CA ARG A 76 5.21 -18.62 -17.99
C ARG A 76 6.10 -19.38 -17.00
N ALA A 77 6.58 -18.71 -15.95
CA ALA A 77 7.22 -19.41 -14.86
C ALA A 77 6.12 -20.26 -14.21
N HIS A 78 6.39 -21.56 -14.09
CA HIS A 78 5.70 -22.40 -13.13
C HIS A 78 5.66 -21.60 -11.82
N VAL A 79 4.47 -21.31 -11.29
CA VAL A 79 4.36 -20.68 -9.98
C VAL A 79 4.99 -21.68 -9.01
N GLU A 80 6.27 -21.51 -8.72
CA GLU A 80 6.88 -22.17 -7.58
C GLU A 80 6.01 -21.75 -6.40
N HIS A 81 5.49 -22.78 -5.72
CA HIS A 81 4.69 -22.62 -4.54
C HIS A 81 5.56 -21.84 -3.56
N ILE A 82 5.36 -20.53 -3.45
CA ILE A 82 6.04 -19.73 -2.43
C ILE A 82 5.59 -20.40 -1.14
N ASP A 83 6.53 -21.07 -0.46
CA ASP A 83 6.32 -21.68 0.84
C ASP A 83 6.22 -20.54 1.86
N VAL A 84 5.13 -19.79 1.73
CA VAL A 84 4.65 -18.93 2.76
C VAL A 84 4.30 -19.90 3.87
N LYS A 85 5.07 -19.85 4.97
CA LYS A 85 4.73 -20.47 6.24
C LYS A 85 3.24 -20.26 6.46
N ASN A 86 2.45 -21.29 6.16
CA ASN A 86 1.01 -21.23 6.22
C ASN A 86 0.73 -21.04 7.71
N PRO A 87 0.27 -19.86 8.18
CA PRO A 87 -0.20 -19.78 9.54
C PRO A 87 -1.28 -20.83 9.60
N LYS A 88 -1.15 -21.81 10.51
CA LYS A 88 -2.23 -22.75 10.82
C LYS A 88 -3.52 -21.96 10.73
N ALA A 89 -4.49 -22.41 9.92
CA ALA A 89 -5.74 -21.69 9.64
C ALA A 89 -6.47 -21.33 10.94
N SER A 90 -5.95 -20.32 11.64
CA SER A 90 -6.52 -19.73 12.82
C SER A 90 -7.64 -18.89 12.25
N LEU A 91 -8.87 -19.28 12.55
CA LEU A 91 -10.04 -18.51 12.22
C LEU A 91 -9.83 -17.10 12.78
N ILE A 92 -9.38 -16.17 11.92
CA ILE A 92 -9.31 -14.78 12.28
C ILE A 92 -10.75 -14.32 12.43
N SER A 93 -11.08 -13.69 13.55
CA SER A 93 -12.27 -12.85 13.65
C SER A 93 -12.07 -11.66 12.71
N SER A 94 -12.31 -11.90 11.41
CA SER A 94 -12.07 -10.89 10.37
C SER A 94 -13.03 -9.73 10.61
N PRO A 95 -12.53 -8.48 10.68
CA PRO A 95 -13.36 -7.31 10.92
C PRO A 95 -14.10 -6.92 9.63
N LEU A 96 -14.89 -7.85 9.07
CA LEU A 96 -15.45 -7.79 7.72
C LEU A 96 -16.33 -6.56 7.47
N CYS A 97 -17.09 -6.11 8.48
CA CYS A 97 -17.93 -4.92 8.36
C CYS A 97 -17.09 -3.66 8.12
N ILE A 98 -15.97 -3.49 8.84
CA ILE A 98 -15.10 -2.33 8.64
C ILE A 98 -14.31 -2.46 7.34
N LEU A 99 -13.87 -3.67 6.95
CA LEU A 99 -13.22 -3.89 5.65
C LEU A 99 -14.14 -3.48 4.49
N LYS A 100 -15.41 -3.89 4.50
CA LYS A 100 -16.40 -3.47 3.50
C LYS A 100 -16.59 -1.95 3.46
N LYS A 101 -16.64 -1.29 4.63
CA LYS A 101 -16.75 0.18 4.70
C LYS A 101 -15.55 0.87 4.06
N ILE A 102 -14.33 0.35 4.26
CA ILE A 102 -13.11 0.92 3.67
C ILE A 102 -13.07 0.65 2.17
N THR A 103 -13.40 -0.57 1.72
CA THR A 103 -13.51 -0.91 0.29
C THR A 103 -14.45 0.06 -0.43
N CYS A 104 -15.61 0.38 0.16
CA CYS A 104 -16.52 1.39 -0.40
C CYS A 104 -15.88 2.79 -0.49
N GLU A 105 -15.05 3.19 0.48
CA GLU A 105 -14.33 4.47 0.41
C GLU A 105 -13.22 4.46 -0.64
N LEU A 106 -12.58 3.32 -0.93
CA LEU A 106 -11.55 3.22 -1.97
C LEU A 106 -12.13 3.15 -3.39
N SER A 107 -13.38 2.73 -3.51
CA SER A 107 -14.04 2.46 -4.80
C SER A 107 -14.57 3.71 -5.48
N CYS A 108 -14.62 3.67 -6.82
CA CYS A 108 -15.32 4.64 -7.68
C CYS A 108 -14.91 6.11 -7.46
N LYS A 109 -13.62 6.37 -7.20
CA LYS A 109 -13.08 7.73 -7.07
C LYS A 109 -12.58 8.26 -8.41
N ALA A 110 -12.73 9.57 -8.60
CA ALA A 110 -12.09 10.25 -9.72
C ALA A 110 -10.58 10.44 -9.46
N PRO A 111 -9.76 10.58 -10.52
CA PRO A 111 -8.35 10.88 -10.38
C PRO A 111 -8.11 12.21 -9.66
N GLY A 112 -6.98 12.34 -8.95
CA GLY A 112 -6.51 13.60 -8.37
C GLY A 112 -6.04 13.50 -6.92
N GLU A 113 -5.07 14.34 -6.58
CA GLU A 113 -4.45 14.35 -5.23
C GLU A 113 -5.42 14.78 -4.13
N GLU A 114 -6.26 15.79 -4.39
CA GLU A 114 -7.28 16.26 -3.45
C GLU A 114 -8.30 15.16 -3.13
N ILE A 115 -8.68 14.37 -4.14
CA ILE A 115 -9.62 13.25 -3.99
C ILE A 115 -8.99 12.12 -3.17
N ALA A 116 -7.72 11.80 -3.44
CA ALA A 116 -6.96 10.83 -2.64
C ALA A 116 -6.81 11.32 -1.18
N HIS A 117 -6.55 12.61 -0.97
CA HIS A 117 -6.48 13.23 0.37
C HIS A 117 -7.82 13.11 1.12
N ARG A 118 -8.94 13.54 0.52
CA ARG A 118 -10.28 13.43 1.13
C ARG A 118 -10.67 11.98 1.42
N THR A 119 -10.38 11.07 0.49
CA THR A 119 -10.61 9.64 0.68
C THR A 119 -9.82 9.11 1.87
N THR A 120 -8.55 9.53 2.00
CA THR A 120 -7.69 9.16 3.15
C THR A 120 -8.28 9.64 4.47
N LEU A 121 -8.70 10.90 4.56
CA LEU A 121 -9.30 11.43 5.79
C LEU A 121 -10.63 10.74 6.12
N SER A 122 -11.45 10.41 5.12
CA SER A 122 -12.69 9.64 5.30
C SER A 122 -12.40 8.26 5.91
N ILE A 123 -11.39 7.55 5.40
CA ILE A 123 -10.97 6.24 5.93
C ILE A 123 -10.45 6.39 7.36
N LEU A 124 -9.54 7.34 7.61
CA LEU A 124 -8.96 7.57 8.95
C LEU A 124 -10.04 7.91 9.98
N ASN A 125 -11.04 8.71 9.61
CA ASN A 125 -12.17 9.03 10.48
C ASN A 125 -13.02 7.79 10.83
N LYS A 126 -13.26 6.89 9.86
CA LYS A 126 -13.94 5.60 10.15
C LYS A 126 -13.12 4.68 11.05
N LEU A 127 -11.81 4.89 11.08
CA LEU A 127 -10.86 4.13 11.88
C LEU A 127 -10.34 4.93 13.08
N SER A 128 -11.04 5.99 13.50
CA SER A 128 -10.59 6.95 14.52
C SER A 128 -10.14 6.32 15.83
N CYS A 129 -10.82 5.24 16.24
CA CYS A 129 -10.57 4.50 17.48
C CYS A 129 -9.56 3.35 17.37
N TYR A 130 -8.95 3.13 16.20
CA TYR A 130 -7.95 2.08 16.00
C TYR A 130 -6.53 2.62 16.21
N SER A 131 -5.59 1.75 16.58
CA SER A 131 -4.15 2.05 16.59
C SER A 131 -3.65 2.43 15.18
N TRP A 132 -2.55 3.18 15.06
CA TRP A 132 -2.07 3.64 13.75
C TRP A 132 -1.66 2.50 12.82
N ASP A 133 -1.03 1.46 13.35
CA ASP A 133 -0.72 0.22 12.64
C ASP A 133 -2.00 -0.52 12.23
N ALA A 134 -3.01 -0.64 13.09
CA ALA A 134 -4.30 -1.23 12.68
C ALA A 134 -5.00 -0.40 11.60
N LYS A 135 -4.93 0.94 11.63
CA LYS A 135 -5.47 1.79 10.56
C LYS A 135 -4.82 1.45 9.20
N ALA A 136 -3.49 1.28 9.19
CA ALA A 136 -2.74 0.92 8.00
C ALA A 136 -3.10 -0.49 7.51
N VAL A 137 -3.09 -1.49 8.40
CA VAL A 137 -3.37 -2.89 8.06
C VAL A 137 -4.81 -3.09 7.59
N LEU A 138 -5.82 -2.47 8.23
CA LEU A 138 -7.22 -2.55 7.80
C LEU A 138 -7.42 -1.96 6.40
N THR A 139 -6.75 -0.85 6.11
CA THR A 139 -6.83 -0.23 4.78
C THR A 139 -6.15 -1.09 3.73
N LEU A 140 -4.95 -1.61 4.04
CA LEU A 140 -4.24 -2.54 3.16
C LEU A 140 -5.05 -3.81 2.92
N ALA A 141 -5.74 -4.32 3.94
CA ALA A 141 -6.61 -5.49 3.83
C ALA A 141 -7.80 -5.23 2.91
N ALA A 142 -8.49 -4.09 3.07
CA ALA A 142 -9.60 -3.72 2.20
C ALA A 142 -9.15 -3.57 0.74
N PHE A 143 -8.01 -2.94 0.51
CA PHE A 143 -7.40 -2.86 -0.82
C PHE A 143 -7.04 -4.25 -1.38
N ALA A 144 -6.42 -5.10 -0.57
CA ALA A 144 -5.99 -6.44 -0.96
C ALA A 144 -7.17 -7.36 -1.33
N LEU A 145 -8.33 -7.20 -0.70
CA LEU A 145 -9.54 -7.94 -1.08
C LEU A 145 -9.91 -7.69 -2.55
N ASP A 146 -9.99 -6.42 -2.96
CA ASP A 146 -10.37 -6.09 -4.33
C ASP A 146 -9.26 -6.42 -5.34
N TYR A 147 -8.02 -6.04 -5.04
CA TYR A 147 -6.88 -6.27 -5.92
C TYR A 147 -6.53 -7.75 -6.06
N GLY A 148 -6.53 -8.49 -4.95
CA GLY A 148 -6.27 -9.92 -4.92
C GLY A 148 -7.35 -10.72 -5.65
N GLU A 149 -8.63 -10.38 -5.42
CA GLU A 149 -9.75 -11.00 -6.14
C GLU A 149 -9.64 -10.77 -7.66
N PHE A 150 -9.30 -9.54 -8.09
CA PHE A 150 -9.13 -9.23 -9.51
C PHE A 150 -8.07 -10.13 -10.19
N TRP A 151 -6.88 -10.26 -9.59
CA TRP A 151 -5.81 -11.07 -10.16
C TRP A 151 -6.02 -12.58 -10.00
N LEU A 152 -6.73 -13.00 -8.95
CA LEU A 152 -7.19 -14.38 -8.82
C LEU A 152 -8.16 -14.76 -9.95
N LEU A 153 -9.17 -13.91 -10.22
CA LEU A 153 -10.10 -14.08 -11.33
C LEU A 153 -9.38 -14.09 -12.67
N SER A 154 -8.37 -13.24 -12.85
CA SER A 154 -7.53 -13.26 -14.05
C SER A 154 -6.85 -14.62 -14.25
N ARG A 155 -6.25 -15.17 -13.20
CA ARG A 155 -5.60 -16.49 -13.26
C ARG A 155 -6.58 -17.62 -13.57
N MET A 156 -7.79 -17.58 -13.01
CA MET A 156 -8.80 -18.64 -13.15
C MET A 156 -9.74 -18.48 -14.36
N TYR A 157 -9.59 -17.40 -15.13
CA TYR A 157 -10.54 -17.00 -16.17
C TYR A 157 -10.86 -18.08 -17.21
N GLN A 158 -9.87 -18.92 -17.57
CA GLN A 158 -10.02 -19.98 -18.57
C GLN A 158 -10.39 -21.35 -17.99
N SER A 159 -10.29 -21.53 -16.67
CA SER A 159 -10.43 -22.84 -16.02
C SER A 159 -11.72 -23.01 -15.22
N ASP A 160 -12.43 -21.91 -14.90
CA ASP A 160 -13.61 -21.95 -14.03
C ASP A 160 -14.74 -21.04 -14.56
N GLN A 161 -15.95 -21.59 -14.66
CA GLN A 161 -17.10 -20.90 -15.27
C GLN A 161 -17.71 -19.81 -14.36
N LEU A 162 -17.66 -20.00 -13.04
CA LEU A 162 -18.08 -18.97 -12.09
C LEU A 162 -17.08 -17.81 -12.11
N ALA A 163 -15.78 -18.11 -12.06
CA ALA A 163 -14.71 -17.13 -12.18
C ALA A 163 -14.81 -16.35 -13.49
N LYS A 164 -15.10 -17.02 -14.61
CA LYS A 164 -15.34 -16.36 -15.91
C LYS A 164 -16.49 -15.35 -15.84
N SER A 165 -17.61 -15.73 -15.22
CA SER A 165 -18.78 -14.86 -15.07
C SER A 165 -18.49 -13.64 -14.20
N LEU A 166 -17.81 -13.84 -13.07
CA LEU A 166 -17.38 -12.76 -12.17
C LEU A 166 -16.35 -11.84 -12.84
N ALA A 167 -15.38 -12.41 -13.56
CA ALA A 167 -14.33 -11.68 -14.26
C ALA A 167 -14.90 -10.75 -15.34
N VAL A 168 -15.94 -11.17 -16.06
CA VAL A 168 -16.63 -10.32 -17.05
C VAL A 168 -17.24 -9.10 -16.37
N LEU A 169 -17.93 -9.28 -15.24
CA LEU A 169 -18.52 -8.15 -14.49
C LEU A 169 -17.46 -7.21 -13.91
N LYS A 170 -16.33 -7.76 -13.43
CA LYS A 170 -15.18 -6.99 -12.95
C LYS A 170 -14.27 -6.42 -14.04
N GLN A 171 -14.63 -6.59 -15.32
CA GLN A 171 -13.84 -6.11 -16.47
C GLN A 171 -12.40 -6.65 -16.53
N VAL A 172 -12.12 -7.80 -15.89
CA VAL A 172 -10.80 -8.45 -15.93
C VAL A 172 -10.30 -8.71 -17.37
N PRO A 173 -11.15 -9.13 -18.33
CA PRO A 173 -10.72 -9.37 -19.71
C PRO A 173 -10.14 -8.15 -20.43
N VAL A 174 -10.46 -6.93 -19.97
CA VAL A 174 -9.89 -5.69 -20.54
C VAL A 174 -8.38 -5.71 -20.44
N LEU A 175 -7.84 -6.17 -19.31
CA LEU A 175 -6.40 -6.28 -19.09
C LEU A 175 -5.82 -7.61 -19.57
N GLN A 176 -6.60 -8.64 -19.92
CA GLN A 176 -6.02 -9.91 -20.40
C GLN A 176 -5.66 -9.93 -21.89
N LYS A 177 -6.23 -9.03 -22.70
CA LYS A 177 -5.92 -8.98 -24.13
C LYS A 177 -4.44 -8.62 -24.31
N PRO A 178 -3.66 -9.34 -25.15
CA PRO A 178 -2.24 -9.06 -25.35
C PRO A 178 -1.96 -7.59 -25.73
N SER A 179 -2.80 -7.00 -26.58
CA SER A 179 -2.68 -5.60 -26.97
C SER A 179 -2.97 -4.62 -25.83
N ALA A 180 -3.89 -4.95 -24.93
CA ALA A 180 -4.20 -4.12 -23.76
C ALA A 180 -3.15 -4.26 -22.66
N MET A 181 -2.60 -5.46 -22.45
CA MET A 181 -1.43 -5.68 -21.59
C MET A 181 -0.26 -4.83 -22.06
N GLU A 182 0.05 -4.84 -23.36
CA GLU A 182 1.16 -4.05 -23.89
C GLU A 182 0.89 -2.55 -23.77
N LYS A 183 -0.33 -2.10 -24.09
CA LYS A 183 -0.72 -0.68 -23.93
C LYS A 183 -0.54 -0.19 -22.50
N HIS A 184 -0.94 -0.99 -21.50
CA HIS A 184 -0.92 -0.60 -20.09
C HIS A 184 0.31 -1.09 -19.33
N ARG A 185 1.29 -1.69 -20.01
CA ARG A 185 2.42 -2.40 -19.41
C ARG A 185 3.17 -1.56 -18.38
N ARG A 186 3.54 -0.33 -18.75
CA ARG A 186 4.25 0.61 -17.85
C ARG A 186 3.41 0.99 -16.64
N ALA A 187 2.16 1.39 -16.87
CA ALA A 187 1.24 1.76 -15.79
C ALA A 187 0.97 0.61 -14.82
N LEU A 188 0.88 -0.63 -15.32
CA LEU A 188 0.73 -1.82 -14.49
C LEU A 188 1.99 -2.09 -13.65
N MET A 189 3.20 -1.97 -14.22
CA MET A 189 4.44 -2.14 -13.45
C MET A 189 4.61 -1.05 -12.39
N GLU A 190 4.33 0.21 -12.72
CA GLU A 190 4.39 1.33 -11.78
C GLU A 190 3.43 1.10 -10.61
N LEU A 191 2.18 0.74 -10.91
CA LEU A 191 1.18 0.37 -9.90
C LEU A 191 1.66 -0.83 -9.06
N ASN A 192 2.16 -1.89 -9.69
CA ASN A 192 2.59 -3.10 -9.00
C ASN A 192 3.76 -2.81 -8.04
N ASN A 193 4.73 -2.03 -8.48
CA ASN A 193 5.88 -1.61 -7.67
C ASN A 193 5.43 -0.72 -6.50
N LEU A 194 4.46 0.17 -6.72
CA LEU A 194 3.93 1.03 -5.67
C LEU A 194 3.17 0.25 -4.59
N ILE A 195 2.41 -0.78 -4.98
CA ILE A 195 1.75 -1.70 -4.04
C ILE A 195 2.79 -2.45 -3.20
N LYS A 196 3.84 -2.99 -3.83
CA LYS A 196 4.95 -3.66 -3.12
C LYS A 196 5.67 -2.73 -2.15
N ALA A 197 5.96 -1.50 -2.57
CA ALA A 197 6.57 -0.50 -1.71
C ALA A 197 5.65 -0.12 -0.53
N THR A 198 4.33 -0.06 -0.76
CA THR A 198 3.36 0.27 0.29
C THR A 198 3.28 -0.85 1.33
N LEU A 199 3.29 -2.10 0.88
CA LEU A 199 3.40 -3.26 1.75
C LEU A 199 4.68 -3.21 2.60
N GLN A 200 5.84 -2.85 2.02
CA GLN A 200 7.09 -2.70 2.78
C GLN A 200 7.05 -1.56 3.80
N VAL A 201 6.42 -0.43 3.46
CA VAL A 201 6.23 0.69 4.40
C VAL A 201 5.40 0.23 5.60
N ILE A 202 4.26 -0.43 5.35
CA ILE A 202 3.38 -0.92 6.42
C ILE A 202 4.08 -2.00 7.25
N GLU A 203 4.89 -2.88 6.63
CA GLU A 203 5.73 -3.84 7.35
C GLU A 203 6.73 -3.15 8.29
N CYS A 204 7.39 -2.08 7.83
CA CYS A 204 8.32 -1.33 8.67
C CYS A 204 7.61 -0.60 9.83
N ILE A 205 6.42 -0.03 9.58
CA ILE A 205 5.58 0.60 10.62
C ILE A 205 5.21 -0.45 11.67
N PHE A 206 4.74 -1.60 11.20
CA PHE A 206 4.30 -2.70 12.06
C PHE A 206 5.45 -3.22 12.92
N GLU A 207 6.63 -3.45 12.32
CA GLU A 207 7.85 -3.83 13.04
C GLU A 207 8.21 -2.79 14.10
N LEU A 208 8.19 -1.49 13.77
CA LEU A 208 8.53 -0.42 14.71
C LEU A 208 7.55 -0.34 15.89
N VAL A 209 6.24 -0.49 15.64
CA VAL A 209 5.21 -0.52 16.69
C VAL A 209 5.40 -1.74 17.59
N GLU A 210 5.64 -2.93 17.03
CA GLU A 210 5.98 -4.12 17.82
C GLU A 210 7.25 -3.90 18.67
N PHE A 211 8.31 -3.32 18.09
CA PHE A 211 9.53 -2.95 18.83
C PHE A 211 9.22 -2.00 20.00
N SER A 212 8.28 -1.07 19.82
CA SER A 212 7.89 -0.09 20.84
C SER A 212 7.32 -0.74 22.09
N HIS A 213 6.58 -1.84 21.96
CA HIS A 213 6.01 -2.56 23.09
C HIS A 213 7.09 -3.21 23.98
N PHE A 214 8.23 -3.61 23.41
CA PHE A 214 9.31 -4.27 24.15
C PHE A 214 10.39 -3.31 24.65
N HIS A 215 10.54 -2.11 24.05
CA HIS A 215 11.68 -1.21 24.29
C HIS A 215 11.28 0.26 24.56
N LEU A 216 10.27 0.46 25.41
CA LEU A 216 9.61 1.75 25.73
C LEU A 216 10.52 2.94 26.16
N LYS A 217 11.80 2.73 26.47
CA LYS A 217 12.70 3.76 27.04
C LYS A 217 13.73 4.33 26.06
N LEU A 218 13.70 3.96 24.77
CA LEU A 218 14.70 4.41 23.80
C LEU A 218 14.30 5.77 23.17
N PRO A 219 15.11 6.83 23.28
CA PRO A 219 14.80 8.13 22.68
C PRO A 219 14.61 8.06 21.15
N ALA A 220 15.40 7.23 20.46
CA ALA A 220 15.28 7.04 19.02
C ALA A 220 13.93 6.42 18.63
N LEU A 221 13.38 5.56 19.48
CA LEU A 221 12.07 4.95 19.29
C LEU A 221 10.96 5.98 19.47
N SER A 222 11.05 6.88 20.45
CA SER A 222 10.10 7.99 20.62
C SER A 222 10.02 8.85 19.36
N THR A 223 11.18 9.31 18.84
CA THR A 223 11.21 10.12 17.62
C THR A 223 10.64 9.37 16.41
N ALA A 224 10.91 8.08 16.29
CA ALA A 224 10.38 7.28 15.20
C ALA A 224 8.85 7.11 15.31
N MET A 225 8.32 6.95 16.53
CA MET A 225 6.89 6.82 16.80
C MET A 225 6.10 8.11 16.52
N ASP A 226 6.70 9.29 16.73
CA ASP A 226 6.07 10.58 16.42
C ASP A 226 5.75 10.77 14.92
N HIS A 227 6.49 10.08 14.05
CA HIS A 227 6.30 10.14 12.60
C HIS A 227 5.28 9.11 12.06
N ILE A 228 4.97 8.05 12.81
CA ILE A 228 4.06 6.97 12.41
C ILE A 228 2.71 7.49 11.88
N PRO A 229 2.01 8.45 12.52
CA PRO A 229 0.74 8.96 12.03
C PRO A 229 0.81 9.50 10.59
N VAL A 230 1.87 10.25 10.28
CA VAL A 230 2.08 10.87 8.97
C VAL A 230 2.48 9.83 7.92
N ASP A 231 3.27 8.82 8.32
CA ASP A 231 3.67 7.71 7.46
C ASP A 231 2.47 6.82 7.11
N VAL A 232 1.60 6.53 8.08
CA VAL A 232 0.32 5.82 7.87
C VAL A 232 -0.60 6.60 6.94
N TYR A 233 -0.72 7.91 7.13
CA TYR A 233 -1.46 8.77 6.20
C TYR A 233 -0.91 8.65 4.77
N GLY A 234 0.43 8.70 4.61
CA GLY A 234 1.09 8.56 3.30
C GLY A 234 0.81 7.21 2.63
N ALA A 235 0.85 6.12 3.40
CA ALA A 235 0.52 4.78 2.91
C ALA A 235 -0.94 4.66 2.47
N ILE A 236 -1.90 5.13 3.28
CA ILE A 236 -3.34 5.08 2.95
C ILE A 236 -3.65 5.94 1.73
N LYS A 237 -3.08 7.14 1.63
CA LYS A 237 -3.25 8.02 0.47
C LYS A 237 -2.74 7.36 -0.82
N THR A 238 -1.63 6.63 -0.72
CA THR A 238 -1.08 5.86 -1.83
C THR A 238 -2.02 4.72 -2.23
N LEU A 239 -2.59 3.97 -1.28
CA LEU A 239 -3.58 2.93 -1.58
C LEU A 239 -4.83 3.49 -2.26
N ALA A 240 -5.31 4.66 -1.85
CA ALA A 240 -6.44 5.35 -2.50
C ALA A 240 -6.12 5.70 -3.97
N ALA A 241 -4.91 6.21 -4.23
CA ALA A 241 -4.45 6.49 -5.60
C ALA A 241 -4.29 5.22 -6.43
N CYS A 242 -3.75 4.14 -5.85
CA CYS A 242 -3.65 2.82 -6.49
C CYS A 242 -5.03 2.25 -6.85
N ALA A 243 -6.01 2.32 -5.93
CA ALA A 243 -7.38 1.85 -6.18
C ALA A 243 -8.04 2.60 -7.34
N THR A 244 -7.82 3.92 -7.38
CA THR A 244 -8.26 4.78 -8.48
C THR A 244 -7.59 4.39 -9.79
N LYS A 245 -6.26 4.17 -9.79
CA LYS A 245 -5.51 3.71 -10.98
C LYS A 245 -6.01 2.37 -11.50
N ILE A 246 -6.32 1.41 -10.61
CA ILE A 246 -6.90 0.11 -11.00
C ILE A 246 -8.22 0.32 -11.73
N THR A 247 -9.10 1.17 -11.18
CA THR A 247 -10.41 1.46 -11.79
C THR A 247 -10.26 2.10 -13.16
N ILE A 248 -9.30 3.00 -13.35
CA ILE A 248 -8.98 3.60 -14.66
C ILE A 248 -8.46 2.56 -15.64
N LEU A 249 -7.56 1.67 -15.20
CA LEU A 249 -6.99 0.63 -16.06
C LEU A 249 -8.01 -0.43 -16.50
N THR A 250 -9.06 -0.65 -15.69
CA THR A 250 -10.12 -1.61 -15.98
C THR A 250 -11.36 -0.98 -16.61
N SER A 251 -11.44 0.36 -16.62
CA SER A 251 -12.46 1.09 -17.35
C SER A 251 -11.96 1.48 -18.75
N ASN A 252 -12.87 1.70 -19.69
CA ASN A 252 -12.53 2.24 -21.01
C ASN A 252 -12.47 3.78 -21.00
N GLU A 253 -12.21 4.39 -19.84
CA GLU A 253 -12.19 5.84 -19.70
C GLU A 253 -10.78 6.40 -20.01
N ASP A 254 -10.70 7.41 -20.88
CA ASP A 254 -9.47 8.18 -21.11
C ASP A 254 -9.25 9.16 -19.95
N ARG A 255 -8.90 8.62 -18.78
CA ARG A 255 -8.43 9.38 -17.62
C ARG A 255 -7.04 8.95 -17.24
N GLU A 256 -6.29 9.86 -16.64
CA GLU A 256 -4.97 9.56 -16.13
C GLU A 256 -4.88 9.87 -14.64
N GLN A 257 -4.28 8.94 -13.90
CA GLN A 257 -3.85 9.15 -12.52
C GLN A 257 -2.32 9.02 -12.54
N ASP A 258 -1.64 10.13 -12.27
CA ASP A 258 -0.20 10.13 -12.05
C ASP A 258 0.10 9.53 -10.67
N LEU A 259 1.04 8.58 -10.65
CA LEU A 259 1.50 7.90 -9.44
C LEU A 259 2.86 8.41 -8.97
N SER A 260 3.52 9.30 -9.71
CA SER A 260 4.88 9.79 -9.44
C SER A 260 5.01 10.43 -8.05
N VAL A 261 4.09 11.34 -7.70
CA VAL A 261 4.02 12.03 -6.40
C VAL A 261 3.95 11.02 -5.25
N TYR A 262 3.11 10.00 -5.40
CA TYR A 262 2.92 8.96 -4.38
C TYR A 262 4.14 8.07 -4.27
N SER A 263 4.75 7.69 -5.40
CA SER A 263 5.98 6.90 -5.43
C SER A 263 7.14 7.62 -4.73
N TYR A 264 7.35 8.89 -5.04
CA TYR A 264 8.38 9.70 -4.40
C TYR A 264 8.15 9.81 -2.89
N ARG A 265 6.94 10.18 -2.48
CA ARG A 265 6.60 10.33 -1.06
C ARG A 265 6.78 9.02 -0.30
N LEU A 266 6.31 7.91 -0.87
CA LEU A 266 6.42 6.60 -0.25
C LEU A 266 7.88 6.12 -0.16
N HIS A 267 8.70 6.44 -1.16
CA HIS A 267 10.14 6.18 -1.12
C HIS A 267 10.82 6.94 0.03
N CYS A 268 10.46 8.21 0.24
CA CYS A 268 10.97 9.00 1.37
C CYS A 268 10.57 8.38 2.72
N ILE A 269 9.30 8.00 2.87
CA ILE A 269 8.78 7.32 4.07
C ILE A 269 9.57 6.02 4.32
N LEU A 270 9.70 5.17 3.30
CA LEU A 270 10.39 3.89 3.42
C LEU A 270 11.86 4.04 3.84
N ASN A 271 12.57 5.00 3.25
CA ASN A 271 13.96 5.28 3.61
C ASN A 271 14.09 5.77 5.05
N ASN A 272 13.18 6.65 5.49
CA ASN A 272 13.17 7.14 6.87
C ASN A 272 12.90 5.99 7.86
N LEU A 273 11.84 5.20 7.63
CA LEU A 273 11.50 4.06 8.48
C LEU A 273 12.64 3.04 8.58
N LYS A 274 13.26 2.67 7.46
CA LYS A 274 14.42 1.76 7.46
C LYS A 274 15.60 2.32 8.27
N LYS A 275 15.86 3.63 8.16
CA LYS A 275 16.90 4.29 8.94
C LYS A 275 16.55 4.25 10.44
N GLN A 276 15.32 4.54 10.83
CA GLN A 276 14.88 4.51 12.23
C GLN A 276 14.97 3.10 12.82
N LEU A 277 14.50 2.09 12.09
CA LEU A 277 14.62 0.68 12.50
C LEU A 277 16.08 0.27 12.70
N LEU A 278 16.99 0.68 11.81
CA LEU A 278 18.42 0.42 11.96
C LEU A 278 19.00 1.07 13.22
N ILE A 279 18.62 2.32 13.51
CA ILE A 279 19.07 3.03 14.72
C ILE A 279 18.55 2.33 15.97
N CYS A 280 17.26 1.97 16.01
CA CYS A 280 16.65 1.27 17.14
C CYS A 280 17.35 -0.07 17.41
N LYS A 281 17.60 -0.87 16.36
CA LYS A 281 18.32 -2.15 16.47
C LYS A 281 19.74 -1.99 17.01
N LYS A 282 20.47 -0.96 16.55
CA LYS A 282 21.85 -0.69 17.02
C LYS A 282 21.90 -0.29 18.50
N GLN A 283 20.96 0.52 18.97
CA GLN A 283 20.92 0.92 20.38
C GLN A 283 20.75 -0.27 21.32
N ILE A 284 19.94 -1.26 20.92
CA ILE A 284 19.75 -2.50 21.69
C ILE A 284 21.04 -3.33 21.75
N SER A 285 21.72 -3.51 20.61
CA SER A 285 22.99 -4.27 20.56
C SER A 285 24.14 -3.62 21.32
N GLY A 286 24.10 -2.30 21.55
CA GLY A 286 25.09 -1.56 22.32
C GLY A 286 24.79 -1.44 23.82
N THR A 287 23.62 -1.91 24.27
CA THR A 287 23.21 -1.93 25.70
C THR A 287 23.36 -3.30 26.36
N GLY A 288 24.06 -4.24 25.73
CA GLY A 288 24.37 -5.57 26.26
C GLY A 288 25.74 -5.67 26.90
#